data_AF-A0A419EAY6-F1
#
_entry.id   AF-A0A419EAY6-F1
#
_cell.length_a   1.000
_cell.length_b   1.000
_cell.length_c   1.000
_cell.angle_alpha   90.00
_cell.angle_beta   90.00
_cell.angle_gamma   90.00
#
_symmetry.space_group_name_H-M   'P 1'
#
loop_
_entity.id
_entity.type
_entity.pdbx_description
1 polymer ?
#
loop_
_entity_poly.entity_id
_entity_poly.type
_entity_poly.pdbx_seq_one_letter_code
_entity_poly.pdbx_strand_id
1 'polypeptide(L)'
;MKNRKTGVISGCVVWVIVFGILASCLVTVAMMAGGFTSATGFAVDVVGPLVCPEETTPRIRSYATTSRDDFGNDVPATGYEMQCLNDGGEIVKTDPVLFAFLWIGILAVAGIILSAILAVFLAAPAGLLIARLFKPKDPASMNIEPR
;
A
#
# COMPACT_ATOMS: atom_id res chain seq x y z
N MET A 1 5.46 25.09 34.95
CA MET A 1 4.58 24.03 34.39
C MET A 1 4.85 23.92 32.89
N LYS A 2 5.51 22.85 32.43
CA LYS A 2 5.85 22.68 31.00
C LYS A 2 4.53 22.47 30.24
N ASN A 3 4.23 23.33 29.28
CA ASN A 3 2.96 23.33 28.55
C ASN A 3 2.65 21.93 27.98
N ARG A 4 1.66 21.22 28.53
CA ARG A 4 1.17 19.93 28.00
C ARG A 4 0.83 20.03 26.51
N LYS A 5 0.40 21.21 26.05
CA LYS A 5 0.12 21.51 24.63
C LYS A 5 1.35 21.32 23.73
N THR A 6 2.55 21.66 24.19
CA THR A 6 3.77 21.57 23.38
C THR A 6 4.25 20.12 23.21
N GLY A 7 4.01 19.26 24.21
CA GLY A 7 4.35 17.82 24.13
C GLY A 7 3.45 17.04 23.19
N VAL A 8 2.14 17.36 23.17
CA VAL A 8 1.16 16.69 22.28
C VAL A 8 1.37 17.07 20.82
N ILE A 9 1.68 18.34 20.53
CA ILE A 9 1.99 18.80 19.17
C ILE A 9 3.26 18.10 18.64
N SER A 10 4.30 17.96 19.46
CA SER A 10 5.53 17.25 19.08
C SER A 10 5.30 15.77 18.77
N GLY A 11 4.49 15.07 19.58
CA GLY A 11 4.17 13.65 19.35
C GLY A 11 3.40 13.40 18.05
N CYS A 12 2.44 14.28 17.73
CA CYS A 12 1.68 14.18 16.48
C CYS A 12 2.58 14.38 15.24
N VAL A 13 3.48 15.35 15.29
CA VAL A 13 4.44 15.59 14.19
C VAL A 13 5.37 14.39 13.99
N VAL A 14 5.91 13.81 15.07
CA VAL A 14 6.75 12.60 14.99
C VAL A 14 5.97 11.43 14.42
N TRP A 15 4.72 11.25 14.84
CA TRP A 15 3.85 10.19 14.31
C TRP A 15 3.62 10.35 12.80
N VAL A 16 3.30 11.55 12.33
CA VAL A 16 3.08 11.82 10.89
C VAL A 16 4.34 11.51 10.07
N ILE A 17 5.53 11.87 10.58
CA ILE A 17 6.80 11.60 9.90
C ILE A 17 7.07 10.09 9.82
N VAL A 18 6.94 9.38 10.94
CA VAL A 18 7.14 7.91 10.99
C VAL A 18 6.12 7.20 10.09
N PHE A 19 4.86 7.63 10.16
CA PHE A 19 3.80 7.13 9.28
C PHE A 19 4.13 7.35 7.81
N GLY A 20 4.54 8.55 7.41
CA GLY A 20 4.86 8.86 6.01
C GLY A 20 5.97 7.96 5.46
N ILE A 21 7.04 7.76 6.23
CA ILE A 21 8.15 6.88 5.83
C ILE A 21 7.67 5.43 5.71
N LEU A 22 6.96 4.92 6.72
CA LEU A 22 6.45 3.54 6.69
C LEU A 22 5.43 3.32 5.58
N ALA A 23 4.51 4.26 5.38
CA ALA A 23 3.50 4.21 4.33
C ALA A 23 4.15 4.20 2.94
N SER A 24 5.15 5.05 2.69
CA SER A 24 5.85 5.06 1.40
C SER A 24 6.48 3.70 1.06
N CYS A 25 7.00 2.99 2.07
CA CYS A 25 7.60 1.67 1.88
C CYS A 25 6.52 0.59 1.73
N LEU A 26 5.61 0.51 2.69
CA LEU A 26 4.60 -0.54 2.77
C LEU A 26 3.59 -0.47 1.63
N VAL A 27 3.17 0.72 1.21
CA VAL A 27 2.26 0.88 0.07
C VAL A 27 2.95 0.44 -1.22
N THR A 28 4.21 0.81 -1.44
CA THR A 28 4.96 0.40 -2.64
C THR A 28 5.07 -1.13 -2.71
N VAL A 29 5.43 -1.78 -1.59
CA VAL A 29 5.50 -3.25 -1.52
C VAL A 29 4.12 -3.88 -1.72
N ALA A 30 3.06 -3.31 -1.12
CA ALA A 30 1.70 -3.81 -1.27
C ALA A 30 1.20 -3.71 -2.71
N MET A 31 1.48 -2.61 -3.42
CA MET A 31 1.12 -2.45 -4.82
C MET A 31 1.85 -3.46 -5.71
N MET A 32 3.15 -3.67 -5.46
CA MET A 32 3.95 -4.63 -6.20
C MET A 32 3.46 -6.07 -5.96
N ALA A 33 3.19 -6.44 -4.70
CA ALA A 33 2.60 -7.73 -4.34
C ALA A 33 1.20 -7.91 -4.94
N GLY A 34 0.38 -6.86 -4.96
CA GLY A 34 -0.94 -6.87 -5.59
C GLY A 34 -0.87 -7.08 -7.10
N GLY A 35 0.11 -6.48 -7.78
CA GLY A 35 0.37 -6.73 -9.19
C GLY A 35 0.61 -8.21 -9.48
N PHE A 36 1.56 -8.83 -8.77
CA PHE A 36 1.89 -10.25 -8.96
C PHE A 36 0.76 -11.20 -8.59
N THR A 37 -0.05 -10.87 -7.59
CA THR A 37 -1.11 -11.75 -7.07
C THR A 37 -2.47 -11.49 -7.71
N SER A 38 -2.61 -10.43 -8.51
CA SER A 38 -3.89 -10.04 -9.14
C SER A 38 -4.51 -11.15 -9.97
N ALA A 39 -3.70 -11.94 -10.70
CA ALA A 39 -4.19 -13.02 -11.56
C ALA A 39 -4.40 -14.38 -10.83
N THR A 40 -4.42 -14.38 -9.49
CA THR A 40 -4.64 -15.61 -8.71
C THR A 40 -6.13 -15.83 -8.41
N GLY A 41 -6.53 -17.10 -8.25
CA GLY A 41 -7.91 -17.45 -7.85
C GLY A 41 -8.35 -16.78 -6.55
N PHE A 42 -7.42 -16.58 -5.61
CA PHE A 42 -7.71 -15.89 -4.35
C PHE A 42 -8.12 -14.42 -4.55
N ALA A 43 -7.40 -13.69 -5.40
CA ALA A 43 -7.77 -12.30 -5.72
C ALA A 43 -9.15 -12.24 -6.39
N VAL A 44 -9.45 -13.22 -7.24
CA VAL A 44 -10.73 -13.35 -7.95
C VAL A 44 -11.87 -13.65 -6.98
N ASP A 45 -11.65 -14.50 -5.98
CA ASP A 45 -12.67 -14.82 -4.98
C ASP A 45 -12.97 -13.64 -4.05
N VAL A 46 -11.94 -12.85 -3.69
CA VAL A 46 -12.13 -11.67 -2.82
C VAL A 46 -12.82 -10.53 -3.56
N VAL A 47 -12.45 -10.28 -4.82
CA VAL A 47 -12.96 -9.15 -5.61
C VAL A 47 -14.22 -9.51 -6.39
N GLY A 48 -14.42 -10.80 -6.68
CA GLY A 48 -15.54 -11.32 -7.46
C GLY A 48 -16.91 -10.83 -6.99
N PRO A 49 -17.25 -10.89 -5.69
CA PRO A 49 -18.52 -10.37 -5.18
C PRO A 49 -18.75 -8.87 -5.40
N LEU A 50 -17.69 -8.09 -5.60
CA LEU A 50 -17.78 -6.64 -5.87
C LEU A 50 -17.98 -6.34 -7.36
N VAL A 51 -17.54 -7.24 -8.24
CA VAL A 51 -17.53 -7.04 -9.70
C VAL A 51 -18.68 -7.79 -10.37
N CYS A 52 -18.94 -9.01 -9.91
CA CYS A 52 -19.91 -9.92 -10.48
C CYS A 52 -21.32 -9.65 -9.93
N PRO A 53 -22.37 -9.79 -10.76
CA PRO A 53 -23.76 -9.77 -10.31
C PRO A 53 -24.05 -10.86 -9.28
N GLU A 54 -25.11 -10.69 -8.50
CA GLU A 54 -25.59 -11.75 -7.60
C GLU A 54 -25.90 -13.04 -8.39
N GLU A 55 -25.75 -14.20 -7.73
CA GLU A 55 -25.95 -15.53 -8.33
C GLU A 55 -25.02 -15.85 -9.52
N THR A 56 -23.84 -15.20 -9.58
CA THR A 56 -22.80 -15.57 -10.55
C THR A 56 -21.50 -15.96 -9.86
N THR A 57 -20.78 -16.90 -10.48
CA THR A 57 -19.49 -17.40 -9.98
C THR A 57 -18.35 -16.70 -10.71
N PRO A 58 -17.44 -16.00 -10.00
CA PRO A 58 -16.26 -15.39 -10.60
C PRO A 58 -15.24 -16.45 -11.01
N ARG A 59 -14.64 -16.30 -12.18
CA ARG A 59 -13.60 -17.20 -12.69
C ARG A 59 -12.57 -16.42 -13.49
N ILE A 60 -11.30 -16.78 -13.38
CA ILE A 60 -10.26 -16.21 -14.23
C ILE A 60 -10.05 -17.05 -15.48
N ARG A 61 -9.94 -16.38 -16.62
CA ARG A 61 -9.59 -16.98 -17.89
C ARG A 61 -8.29 -16.36 -18.40
N SER A 62 -7.33 -17.22 -18.70
CA SER A 62 -6.13 -16.85 -19.44
C SER A 62 -6.31 -17.17 -20.93
N TYR A 63 -5.93 -16.26 -21.81
CA TYR A 63 -5.96 -16.48 -23.26
C TYR A 63 -4.68 -15.98 -23.93
N ALA A 64 -4.32 -16.60 -25.05
CA ALA A 64 -3.18 -16.15 -25.85
C ALA A 64 -3.55 -14.85 -26.57
N THR A 65 -2.69 -13.85 -26.47
CA THR A 65 -2.81 -12.58 -27.19
C THR A 65 -1.46 -12.21 -27.79
N THR A 66 -1.43 -11.19 -28.64
CA THR A 66 -0.19 -10.56 -29.10
C THR A 66 -0.05 -9.18 -28.47
N SER A 67 1.17 -8.81 -28.11
CA SER A 67 1.54 -7.44 -27.74
C SER A 67 2.52 -6.93 -28.79
N ARG A 68 2.61 -5.61 -28.96
CA ARG A 68 3.55 -5.00 -29.89
C ARG A 68 4.80 -4.55 -29.15
N ASP A 69 5.98 -4.88 -29.68
CA ASP A 69 7.25 -4.36 -29.17
C ASP A 69 7.51 -2.92 -29.67
N ASP A 70 8.59 -2.30 -29.17
CA ASP A 70 9.01 -0.94 -29.55
C ASP A 70 9.40 -0.83 -31.05
N PHE A 71 9.61 -1.95 -31.73
CA PHE A 71 9.97 -2.03 -33.14
C PHE A 71 8.77 -2.37 -34.05
N GLY A 72 7.57 -2.50 -33.47
CA GLY A 72 6.34 -2.78 -34.19
C GLY A 72 6.07 -4.26 -34.49
N ASN A 73 6.89 -5.18 -33.97
CA ASN A 73 6.72 -6.62 -34.11
C ASN A 73 5.71 -7.17 -33.11
N ASP A 74 4.93 -8.16 -33.53
CA ASP A 74 4.00 -8.88 -32.66
C ASP A 74 4.77 -9.93 -31.84
N VAL A 75 4.73 -9.79 -30.52
CA VAL A 75 5.26 -10.76 -29.57
C VAL A 75 4.11 -11.51 -28.87
N PRO A 76 4.25 -12.82 -28.62
CA PRO A 76 3.23 -13.58 -27.90
C PRO A 76 3.12 -13.07 -26.45
N ALA A 77 1.89 -12.86 -26.01
CA ALA A 77 1.54 -12.41 -24.66
C ALA A 77 0.38 -13.25 -24.10
N THR A 78 0.22 -13.19 -22.78
CA THR A 78 -0.91 -13.85 -22.10
C THR A 78 -1.84 -12.77 -21.54
N GLY A 79 -3.09 -12.77 -21.99
CA GLY A 79 -4.15 -11.94 -21.44
C GLY A 79 -4.83 -12.66 -20.27
N TYR A 80 -5.24 -11.90 -19.27
CA TYR A 80 -6.03 -12.38 -18.14
C TYR A 80 -7.33 -11.58 -18.07
N GLU A 81 -8.46 -12.26 -17.96
CA GLU A 81 -9.76 -11.64 -17.76
C GLU A 81 -10.55 -12.38 -16.68
N MET A 82 -11.28 -11.63 -15.86
CA MET A 82 -12.27 -12.18 -14.94
C MET A 82 -13.60 -12.34 -15.70
N GLN A 83 -14.24 -13.48 -15.54
CA GLN A 83 -15.55 -13.81 -16.10
C GLN A 83 -16.51 -14.16 -14.96
N CYS A 84 -17.73 -13.66 -15.03
CA CYS A 84 -18.81 -14.00 -14.10
C CYS A 84 -19.75 -14.97 -14.83
N LEU A 85 -19.82 -16.22 -14.35
CA LEU A 85 -20.64 -17.26 -14.96
C LEU A 85 -21.95 -17.42 -14.19
N ASN A 86 -23.08 -17.60 -14.88
CA ASN A 86 -24.32 -18.04 -14.24
C ASN A 86 -24.29 -19.53 -13.90
N ASP A 87 -25.34 -20.04 -13.24
CA ASP A 87 -25.50 -21.46 -12.92
C ASP A 87 -25.47 -22.39 -14.15
N GLY A 88 -25.79 -21.86 -15.34
CA GLY A 88 -25.71 -22.57 -16.62
C GLY A 88 -24.31 -22.59 -17.24
N GLY A 89 -23.33 -21.91 -16.65
CA GLY A 89 -21.98 -21.77 -17.19
C GLY A 89 -21.84 -20.75 -18.33
N GLU A 90 -22.84 -19.89 -18.53
CA GLU A 90 -22.79 -18.81 -19.50
C GLU A 90 -22.13 -17.56 -18.91
N ILE A 91 -21.36 -16.85 -19.72
CA ILE A 91 -20.66 -15.63 -19.32
C ILE A 91 -21.67 -14.48 -19.31
N VAL A 92 -22.01 -14.01 -18.12
CA VAL A 92 -22.93 -12.87 -17.92
C VAL A 92 -22.17 -11.55 -17.99
N LYS A 93 -20.91 -11.54 -17.55
CA LYS A 93 -20.06 -10.35 -17.51
C LYS A 93 -18.59 -10.73 -17.61
N THR A 94 -17.80 -9.89 -18.26
CA THR A 94 -16.35 -10.02 -18.34
C THR A 94 -15.70 -8.71 -17.88
N ASP A 95 -14.65 -8.82 -17.08
CA ASP A 95 -13.85 -7.71 -16.60
C ASP A 95 -12.35 -7.99 -16.80
N PRO A 96 -11.70 -7.30 -17.75
CA PRO A 96 -10.29 -7.56 -18.05
C PRO A 96 -9.31 -6.85 -17.11
N VAL A 97 -9.75 -5.82 -16.36
CA VAL A 97 -8.82 -4.86 -15.76
C VAL A 97 -9.25 -4.38 -14.38
N LEU A 98 -10.52 -4.09 -14.15
CA LEU A 98 -11.00 -3.47 -12.91
C LEU A 98 -10.75 -4.38 -11.71
N PHE A 99 -10.88 -5.68 -11.88
CA PHE A 99 -10.65 -6.64 -10.79
C PHE A 99 -9.22 -6.57 -10.23
N ALA A 100 -8.23 -6.40 -11.11
CA ALA A 100 -6.83 -6.28 -10.71
C ALA A 100 -6.59 -4.97 -9.95
N PHE A 101 -7.19 -3.86 -10.40
CA PHE A 101 -7.10 -2.58 -9.70
C PHE A 101 -7.78 -2.61 -8.34
N LEU A 102 -8.95 -3.25 -8.23
CA LEU A 102 -9.65 -3.42 -6.95
C LEU A 102 -8.80 -4.24 -5.98
N TRP A 103 -8.18 -5.33 -6.44
CA TRP A 103 -7.28 -6.14 -5.62
C TRP A 103 -6.07 -5.35 -5.12
N ILE A 104 -5.38 -4.63 -6.03
CA ILE A 104 -4.25 -3.77 -5.70
C ILE A 104 -4.68 -2.67 -4.71
N GLY A 105 -5.87 -2.09 -4.91
CA GLY A 105 -6.45 -1.09 -4.02
C GLY A 105 -6.70 -1.62 -2.61
N ILE A 106 -7.26 -2.82 -2.48
CA ILE A 106 -7.48 -3.47 -1.17
C ILE A 106 -6.15 -3.67 -0.44
N LEU A 107 -5.12 -4.18 -1.13
CA LEU A 107 -3.79 -4.36 -0.53
C LEU A 107 -3.12 -3.03 -0.17
N ALA A 108 -3.26 -2.01 -1.00
CA ALA A 108 -2.74 -0.68 -0.71
C ALA A 108 -3.39 -0.08 0.54
N VAL A 109 -4.72 -0.18 0.67
CA VAL A 109 -5.46 0.25 1.88
C VAL A 109 -5.02 -0.54 3.11
N ALA A 110 -4.87 -1.86 2.99
CA ALA A 110 -4.36 -2.70 4.08
C ALA A 110 -2.93 -2.28 4.50
N GLY A 111 -2.06 -1.95 3.53
CA GLY A 111 -0.72 -1.43 3.78
C GLY A 111 -0.73 -0.09 4.51
N ILE A 112 -1.65 0.82 4.15
CA ILE A 112 -1.85 2.11 4.85
C ILE A 112 -2.28 1.87 6.30
N ILE A 113 -3.29 1.01 6.52
CA ILE A 113 -3.78 0.69 7.86
C ILE A 113 -2.66 0.11 8.72
N LEU A 114 -1.90 -0.85 8.17
CA LEU A 114 -0.77 -1.46 8.85
C LEU A 114 0.32 -0.42 9.19
N SER A 115 0.62 0.49 8.26
CA SER A 115 1.59 1.57 8.50
C SER A 115 1.14 2.53 9.59
N ALA A 116 -0.16 2.86 9.67
CA ALA A 116 -0.72 3.70 10.71
C ALA A 116 -0.58 3.05 12.10
N ILE A 117 -0.89 1.75 12.19
CA ILE A 117 -0.76 0.97 13.42
C ILE A 117 0.71 0.93 13.86
N LEU A 118 1.63 0.56 12.96
CA LEU A 118 3.06 0.52 13.25
C LEU A 118 3.61 1.88 13.67
N ALA A 119 3.16 2.96 13.04
CA ALA A 119 3.58 4.32 13.39
C ALA A 119 3.17 4.69 14.83
N VAL A 120 2.03 4.23 15.34
CA VAL A 120 1.63 4.45 16.74
C VAL A 120 2.62 3.80 17.70
N PHE A 121 3.02 2.56 17.44
CA PHE A 121 3.98 1.85 18.30
C PHE A 121 5.40 2.41 18.19
N LEU A 122 5.81 2.86 17.02
CA LEU A 122 7.16 3.36 16.76
C LEU A 122 7.36 4.85 17.07
N ALA A 123 6.28 5.63 17.25
CA ALA A 123 6.38 7.05 17.56
C ALA A 123 7.11 7.33 18.88
N ALA A 124 6.90 6.50 19.92
CA ALA A 124 7.57 6.65 21.21
C ALA A 124 9.10 6.43 21.14
N PRO A 125 9.62 5.31 20.60
CA PRO A 125 11.06 5.13 20.46
C PRO A 125 11.68 6.13 19.46
N ALA A 126 10.98 6.48 18.38
CA ALA A 126 11.45 7.50 17.44
C ALA A 126 11.61 8.88 18.10
N GLY A 127 10.63 9.30 18.93
CA GLY A 127 10.70 10.56 19.67
C GLY A 127 11.88 10.62 20.65
N LEU A 128 12.22 9.49 21.29
CA LEU A 128 13.38 9.41 22.17
C LEU A 128 14.71 9.56 21.40
N LEU A 129 14.82 8.94 20.22
CA LEU A 129 16.00 9.04 19.37
C LEU A 129 16.21 10.47 18.86
N ILE A 130 15.16 11.13 18.39
CA ILE A 130 15.21 12.54 17.94
C ILE A 130 15.65 13.45 19.10
N ALA A 131 15.10 13.25 20.30
CA ALA A 131 15.48 14.03 21.48
C ALA A 131 16.95 13.83 21.89
N ARG A 132 17.54 12.65 21.65
CA ARG A 132 18.97 12.39 21.89
C ARG A 132 19.86 13.03 20.84
N LEU A 133 19.46 13.03 19.58
CA LEU A 133 20.24 13.60 18.47
C LEU A 133 20.28 15.14 18.53
N PHE A 134 19.19 15.77 18.93
CA PHE A 134 19.08 17.24 19.01
C PHE A 134 19.28 17.80 20.42
N LYS A 135 20.03 17.11 21.29
CA LYS A 135 20.42 17.69 22.59
C LYS A 135 21.19 18.99 22.31
N PRO A 136 20.67 20.17 22.72
CA PRO A 136 21.41 21.41 22.56
C PRO A 136 22.71 21.31 23.36
N LYS A 137 23.83 21.68 22.74
CA LYS A 137 25.13 21.76 23.39
C LYS A 137 25.00 22.73 24.57
N ASP A 138 25.40 22.30 25.77
CA ASP A 138 25.27 23.11 26.98
C ASP A 138 25.91 24.50 26.78
N PRO A 139 25.20 25.60 27.11
CA PRO A 139 25.73 26.96 26.98
C PRO A 139 26.95 27.23 27.89
N ALA A 140 27.25 26.33 28.83
CA ALA A 140 28.41 26.40 29.70
C ALA A 140 29.75 26.23 28.96
N SER A 141 29.76 25.66 27.75
CA SER A 141 31.00 25.51 26.96
C SER A 141 31.33 26.71 26.06
N MET A 142 30.57 27.81 26.13
CA MET A 142 30.77 29.01 25.29
C MET A 142 31.37 30.22 26.04
N ASN A 143 31.56 30.15 27.36
CA ASN A 143 32.07 31.26 28.18
C ASN A 143 33.49 31.05 28.74
N ILE A 144 34.28 30.14 28.17
CA ILE A 144 35.69 29.97 28.55
C ILE A 144 36.57 30.69 27.52
N GLU A 145 36.59 32.02 27.57
CA GLU A 145 37.63 32.83 26.95
C GLU A 145 38.37 33.55 28.08
N PRO A 146 39.69 33.35 28.26
CA PRO A 146 40.43 33.88 29.40
C PRO A 146 40.69 35.38 29.21
N ARG A 147 40.53 36.15 30.30
CA ARG A 147 41.02 37.54 30.40
C ARG A 147 42.54 37.60 30.44
#